data_AF-A0A1Q3QUE1-F1
#
_entry.id   AF-A0A1Q3QUE1-F1
#
_cell.length_a   1.000
_cell.length_b   1.000
_cell.length_c   1.000
_cell.angle_alpha   90.00
_cell.angle_beta   90.00
_cell.angle_gamma   90.00
#
_symmetry.space_group_name_H-M   'P 1'
#
loop_
_entity.id
_entity.type
_entity.pdbx_description
1 polymer ?
#
loop_
_entity_poly.entity_id
_entity_poly.type
_entity_poly.pdbx_seq_one_letter_code
_entity_poly.pdbx_strand_id
1 'polypeptide(L)'
;MVLYPGTLNLRLDSEYSLPARVIRLEAAEYGGRVSVSIVPCSVRGRKAFLLRTDANENGSGDHPKTIIEIATDVRLRDLYQLQDGDSLEVTIDPEWSTVTELSQRSFPDSN
;
A
#
# COMPACT_ATOMS: atom_id res chain seq x y z
N MET A 1 -2.56 -1.78 17.65
CA MET A 1 -3.74 -1.73 16.75
C MET A 1 -4.06 -3.17 16.36
N VAL A 2 -5.32 -3.59 16.44
CA VAL A 2 -5.77 -4.89 15.93
C VAL A 2 -6.48 -4.63 14.61
N LEU A 3 -6.09 -5.32 13.54
CA LEU A 3 -6.70 -5.12 12.21
C LEU A 3 -8.09 -5.77 12.14
N TYR A 4 -9.01 -5.11 11.46
CA TYR A 4 -10.26 -5.72 11.04
C TYR A 4 -9.97 -6.82 10.01
N PRO A 5 -10.61 -8.01 10.09
CA PRO A 5 -10.37 -9.10 9.15
C PRO A 5 -11.00 -8.79 7.79
N GLY A 6 -10.22 -8.16 6.91
CA GLY A 6 -10.58 -7.87 5.53
C GLY A 6 -9.89 -6.61 5.00
N THR A 7 -9.97 -6.41 3.69
CA THR A 7 -9.48 -5.21 3.01
C THR A 7 -10.63 -4.48 2.31
N LEU A 8 -10.47 -3.18 2.11
CA LEU A 8 -11.31 -2.40 1.20
C LEU A 8 -10.54 -2.24 -0.13
N ASN A 9 -11.13 -2.72 -1.21
CA ASN A 9 -10.59 -2.52 -2.55
C ASN A 9 -10.98 -1.13 -3.06
N LEU A 10 -9.99 -0.36 -3.51
CA LEU A 10 -10.21 0.93 -4.16
C LEU A 10 -9.73 0.85 -5.60
N ARG A 11 -10.57 1.35 -6.51
CA ARG A 11 -10.21 1.53 -7.91
C ARG A 11 -9.62 2.91 -8.11
N LEU A 12 -8.48 2.97 -8.77
CA LEU A 12 -7.78 4.18 -9.17
C LEU A 12 -8.00 4.44 -10.66
N ASP A 13 -7.88 5.71 -11.04
CA ASP A 13 -8.01 6.14 -12.44
C ASP A 13 -6.82 5.71 -13.31
N SER A 14 -5.67 5.44 -12.68
CA SER A 14 -4.44 4.98 -13.32
C SER A 14 -3.81 3.83 -12.54
N GLU A 15 -2.90 3.12 -13.20
CA GLU A 15 -2.14 2.06 -12.55
C GLU A 15 -1.28 2.62 -11.42
N TYR A 16 -1.23 1.89 -10.31
CA TYR A 16 -0.37 2.20 -9.19
C TYR A 16 0.72 1.13 -9.06
N SER A 17 1.95 1.57 -8.81
CA SER A 17 3.08 0.71 -8.43
C SER A 17 3.57 1.13 -7.06
N LEU A 18 4.02 0.16 -6.27
CA LEU A 18 4.51 0.42 -4.92
C LEU A 18 5.72 1.38 -4.93
N PRO A 19 5.87 2.21 -3.87
CA PRO A 19 7.08 2.99 -3.67
C PRO A 19 8.28 2.07 -3.42
N ALA A 20 9.50 2.61 -3.55
CA ALA A 20 10.73 1.85 -3.31
C ALA A 20 10.83 1.31 -1.88
N ARG A 21 10.27 2.05 -0.91
CA ARG A 21 10.27 1.67 0.50
C ARG A 21 8.94 1.02 0.86
N VAL A 22 8.97 -0.25 1.23
CA VAL A 22 7.82 -1.01 1.73
C VAL A 22 8.22 -1.80 2.97
N ILE A 23 7.25 -2.13 3.82
CA ILE A 23 7.40 -3.19 4.81
C ILE A 23 7.11 -4.50 4.08
N ARG A 24 8.00 -5.47 4.23
CA ARG A 24 7.87 -6.76 3.58
C ARG A 24 7.47 -7.83 4.59
N LEU A 25 6.45 -8.61 4.26
CA LEU A 25 6.04 -9.79 4.99
C LEU A 25 6.10 -10.99 4.05
N GLU A 26 7.06 -11.88 4.26
CA GLU A 26 7.27 -13.04 3.41
C GLU A 26 6.32 -14.18 3.79
N ALA A 27 5.78 -14.88 2.79
CA ALA A 27 4.83 -15.99 2.98
C ALA A 27 5.32 -17.01 4.04
N ALA A 28 6.61 -17.34 4.00
CA ALA A 28 7.24 -18.30 4.90
C ALA A 28 7.25 -17.84 6.38
N GLU A 29 7.22 -16.53 6.65
CA GLU A 29 7.28 -15.98 8.01
C GLU A 29 5.97 -16.14 8.77
N TYR A 30 4.85 -16.21 8.05
CA TYR A 30 3.52 -16.27 8.66
C TYR A 30 2.69 -17.47 8.21
N GLY A 31 3.31 -18.43 7.51
CA GLY A 31 2.62 -19.62 6.98
C GLY A 31 1.60 -19.28 5.88
N GLY A 32 1.80 -18.16 5.18
CA GLY A 32 0.95 -17.71 4.09
C GLY A 32 1.24 -18.41 2.77
N ARG A 33 0.38 -18.15 1.78
CA ARG A 33 0.56 -18.64 0.40
C ARG A 33 1.26 -17.63 -0.51
N VAL A 34 1.28 -16.36 -0.11
CA VAL A 34 1.81 -15.24 -0.90
C VAL A 34 2.60 -14.31 0.00
N SER A 35 3.61 -13.66 -0.55
CA SER A 35 4.29 -12.59 0.16
C SER A 35 3.58 -11.27 -0.10
N VAL A 36 3.61 -10.38 0.88
CA VAL A 36 2.85 -9.13 0.88
C VAL A 36 3.78 -7.96 1.16
N SER A 37 3.68 -6.94 0.33
CA SER A 37 4.25 -5.62 0.55
C SER A 37 3.20 -4.72 1.21
N ILE A 38 3.63 -4.00 2.24
CA ILE A 38 2.77 -3.20 3.12
C ILE A 38 3.31 -1.77 3.13
N VAL A 39 2.43 -0.80 2.87
CA VAL A 39 2.76 0.63 2.88
C VAL A 39 1.86 1.34 3.89
N PRO A 40 2.42 1.95 4.96
CA PRO A 40 1.67 2.82 5.86
C PRO A 40 1.00 3.98 5.12
N CYS A 41 -0.28 4.17 5.43
CA CYS A 41 -1.08 5.23 4.85
C CYS A 41 -2.16 5.68 5.84
N SER A 42 -2.99 6.63 5.42
CA SER A 42 -4.14 7.06 6.18
C SER A 42 -5.39 7.24 5.33
N VAL A 43 -6.53 6.99 5.96
CA VAL A 43 -7.85 7.25 5.40
C VAL A 43 -8.55 8.26 6.30
N ARG A 44 -8.72 9.50 5.83
CA ARG A 44 -9.27 10.61 6.63
C ARG A 44 -8.57 10.76 8.00
N GLY A 45 -7.24 10.67 7.99
CA GLY A 45 -6.39 10.77 9.20
C GLY A 45 -6.35 9.52 10.09
N ARG A 46 -7.14 8.48 9.79
CA ARG A 46 -7.04 7.18 10.48
C ARG A 46 -5.90 6.36 9.88
N LYS A 47 -5.05 5.81 10.75
CA LYS A 47 -3.96 4.91 10.34
C LYS A 47 -4.49 3.68 9.60
N ALA A 48 -3.88 3.39 8.47
CA ALA A 48 -4.23 2.26 7.62
C ALA A 48 -2.96 1.73 6.95
N PHE A 49 -3.13 0.66 6.18
CA PHE A 49 -2.08 0.08 5.38
C PHE A 49 -2.61 -0.24 3.99
N LEU A 50 -1.85 0.13 2.97
CA LEU A 50 -2.00 -0.42 1.63
C LEU A 50 -1.29 -1.76 1.59
N LEU A 51 -2.00 -2.80 1.17
CA LEU A 51 -1.49 -4.15 1.00
C LEU A 51 -1.39 -4.47 -0.49
N ARG A 52 -0.34 -5.17 -0.87
CA ARG A 52 -0.19 -5.68 -2.24
C ARG A 52 0.70 -6.91 -2.29
N THR A 53 0.23 -7.94 -3.00
CA THR A 53 1.01 -9.14 -3.29
C THR A 53 1.97 -8.92 -4.46
N ASP A 54 3.00 -9.76 -4.58
CA ASP A 54 3.94 -9.70 -5.72
C ASP A 54 3.25 -9.88 -7.07
N ALA A 55 2.27 -10.79 -7.12
CA ALA A 55 1.48 -11.03 -8.32
C ALA A 55 0.63 -9.82 -8.71
N ASN A 56 0.02 -9.13 -7.74
CA ASN A 56 -0.73 -7.90 -8.05
C ASN A 56 0.23 -6.76 -8.48
N GLU A 57 1.44 -6.69 -7.93
CA GLU A 57 2.43 -5.68 -8.33
C GLU A 57 3.01 -5.92 -9.73
N ASN A 58 3.27 -7.17 -10.10
CA ASN A 58 3.79 -7.51 -11.42
C ASN A 58 2.70 -7.63 -12.51
N GLY A 59 1.42 -7.44 -12.14
CA GLY A 59 0.29 -7.51 -13.06
C GLY A 59 -0.17 -8.93 -13.45
N SER A 60 0.29 -9.97 -12.74
CA SER A 60 -0.11 -11.37 -12.97
C SER A 60 -1.10 -11.92 -11.93
N GLY A 61 -1.49 -11.10 -10.95
CA GLY A 61 -2.42 -11.47 -9.90
C GLY A 61 -3.90 -11.30 -10.27
N ASP A 62 -4.76 -11.56 -9.28
CA ASP A 62 -6.22 -11.56 -9.45
C ASP A 62 -6.82 -10.16 -9.66
N HIS A 63 -6.03 -9.11 -9.41
CA HIS A 63 -6.46 -7.72 -9.52
C HIS A 63 -5.55 -6.93 -10.46
N PRO A 64 -6.11 -6.09 -11.35
CA PRO A 64 -5.31 -5.20 -12.18
C PRO A 64 -4.59 -4.16 -11.31
N LYS A 65 -3.50 -3.57 -11.81
CA LYS A 65 -2.69 -2.60 -11.05
C LYS A 65 -3.44 -1.33 -10.64
N THR A 66 -4.62 -1.08 -11.21
CA THR A 66 -5.56 -0.01 -10.83
C THR A 66 -6.36 -0.31 -9.56
N ILE A 67 -6.28 -1.52 -8.99
CA ILE A 67 -6.92 -1.86 -7.71
C ILE A 67 -5.86 -1.90 -6.61
N ILE A 68 -6.11 -1.19 -5.51
CA ILE A 68 -5.33 -1.26 -4.28
C ILE A 68 -6.20 -1.78 -3.14
N GLU A 69 -5.57 -2.40 -2.15
CA GLU A 69 -6.26 -2.97 -0.99
C GLU A 69 -5.88 -2.21 0.27
N ILE A 70 -6.87 -1.74 1.04
CA ILE A 70 -6.66 -0.98 2.27
C ILE A 70 -7.10 -1.79 3.49
N ALA A 71 -6.20 -2.00 4.43
CA ALA A 71 -6.46 -2.60 5.73
C ALA A 71 -6.38 -1.56 6.86
N THR A 72 -7.28 -1.64 7.83
CA THR A 72 -7.26 -0.78 9.04
C THR A 72 -7.96 -1.50 10.20
N ASP A 73 -8.12 -0.84 11.34
CA ASP A 73 -8.69 -1.39 12.58
C ASP A 73 -10.23 -1.46 12.60
N VAL A 74 -10.89 -1.01 11.54
CA VAL A 74 -12.35 -0.90 11.42
C VAL A 74 -12.83 -1.29 10.03
N ARG A 75 -14.11 -1.69 9.93
CA ARG A 75 -14.78 -1.87 8.63
C ARG A 75 -15.13 -0.50 8.03
N LEU A 76 -14.31 -0.05 7.07
CA LEU A 76 -14.45 1.27 6.42
C LEU A 76 -15.83 1.53 5.80
N ARG A 77 -16.45 0.48 5.23
CA ARG A 77 -17.81 0.57 4.66
C ARG A 77 -18.84 1.00 5.70
N ASP A 78 -18.75 0.47 6.92
CA ASP A 78 -19.71 0.80 7.98
C ASP A 78 -19.42 2.18 8.56
N LEU A 79 -18.14 2.49 8.78
CA LEU A 79 -17.72 3.77 9.37
C LEU A 79 -18.07 4.97 8.47
N TYR A 80 -17.88 4.82 7.16
CA TYR A 80 -18.09 5.90 6.20
C TYR A 80 -19.32 5.69 5.30
N GLN A 81 -20.14 4.68 5.60
CA GLN A 81 -21.36 4.32 4.86
C GLN A 81 -21.13 4.11 3.35
N LEU A 82 -19.98 3.53 3.00
CA LEU A 82 -19.53 3.39 1.61
C LEU A 82 -20.23 2.24 0.90
N GLN A 83 -20.63 2.51 -0.35
CA GLN A 83 -21.12 1.56 -1.33
C GLN A 83 -20.14 1.44 -2.49
N ASP A 84 -20.36 0.45 -3.37
CA ASP A 84 -19.54 0.32 -4.57
C ASP A 84 -19.77 1.52 -5.49
N GLY A 85 -18.68 2.13 -5.95
CA GLY A 85 -18.69 3.35 -6.76
C GLY A 85 -18.46 4.63 -5.95
N ASP A 86 -18.52 4.58 -4.62
CA ASP A 86 -18.18 5.73 -3.78
C ASP A 86 -16.68 6.01 -3.80
N SER A 87 -16.33 7.30 -3.70
CA SER A 87 -14.94 7.75 -3.64
C SER A 87 -14.44 7.83 -2.20
N LEU A 88 -13.17 7.46 -2.02
CA LEU A 88 -12.47 7.56 -0.75
C LEU A 88 -11.03 7.99 -1.01
N GLU A 89 -10.59 9.01 -0.30
CA GLU A 89 -9.21 9.48 -0.37
C GLU A 89 -8.31 8.69 0.58
N VAL A 90 -7.15 8.28 0.06
CA VAL A 90 -6.09 7.63 0.83
C VAL A 90 -4.81 8.44 0.65
N THR A 91 -4.16 8.78 1.76
CA THR A 91 -2.89 9.49 1.76
C THR A 91 -1.78 8.54 2.16
N ILE A 92 -0.77 8.36 1.31
CA ILE A 92 0.45 7.64 1.68
C ILE A 92 1.28 8.54 2.59
N ASP A 93 1.80 7.97 3.68
CA ASP A 93 2.62 8.74 4.62
C ASP A 93 3.91 9.24 3.90
N PRO A 94 4.29 10.53 4.04
CA PRO A 94 5.37 11.12 3.23
C PRO A 94 6.71 10.39 3.31
N GLU A 95 7.04 9.82 4.47
CA GLU A 95 8.27 9.03 4.69
C GLU A 95 8.31 7.69 3.91
N TRP A 96 7.17 7.27 3.35
CA TRP A 96 6.99 6.08 2.51
C TRP A 96 6.73 6.45 1.04
N SER A 97 6.47 7.74 0.75
CA SER A 97 6.11 8.20 -0.59
C SER A 97 7.30 8.36 -1.55
N THR A 98 8.54 8.40 -1.03
CA THR A 98 9.72 8.76 -1.82
C THR A 98 10.36 7.54 -2.51
N VAL A 99 10.56 7.64 -3.82
CA VAL A 99 11.56 6.84 -4.54
C VAL A 99 12.92 7.29 -4.03
N THR A 100 13.64 6.45 -3.30
CA THR A 100 15.01 6.78 -2.93
C THR A 100 15.89 6.59 -4.16
N GLU A 101 15.96 7.60 -5.03
CA GLU A 101 17.12 7.76 -5.90
C GLU A 101 18.30 8.11 -4.99
N LEU A 102 19.09 7.09 -4.61
CA LEU A 102 20.47 7.30 -4.19
C LEU A 102 21.25 7.81 -5.40
N SER A 103 21.08 9.09 -5.75
CA SER A 103 22.05 9.78 -6.58
C SER A 103 23.35 9.85 -5.78
N GLN A 104 24.40 9.27 -6.35
CA GLN A 104 25.75 9.34 -5.86
C GLN A 104 26.07 10.81 -5.56
N ARG A 105 26.19 11.17 -4.27
CA ARG A 105 26.91 12.39 -3.90
C ARG A 105 28.37 12.11 -4.17
N SER A 106 28.82 12.43 -5.38
CA SER A 106 30.23 12.63 -5.67
C SER A 106 30.76 13.65 -4.65
N PHE A 107 31.63 13.22 -3.76
CA PHE A 107 32.40 14.14 -2.95
C PHE A 107 33.23 15.00 -3.91
N PRO A 108 33.27 16.35 -3.77
CA PRO A 108 34.27 17.12 -4.48
C PRO A 108 35.63 16.73 -3.91
N ASP A 109 36.53 16.27 -4.76
CA ASP A 109 37.93 16.08 -4.41
C ASP A 109 38.46 17.38 -3.80
N SER A 110 39.01 17.25 -2.59
CA SER A 110 39.61 18.36 -1.87
C SER A 110 41.04 18.58 -2.39
N ASN A 111 41.22 19.72 -3.07
CA ASN A 111 42.44 20.47 -3.36
C ASN A 111 43.60 19.78 -4.10
#